data_AF-A0A1W1BUL9-F1
#
_entry.id   AF-A0A1W1BUL9-F1
#
_cell.length_a   1.000
_cell.length_b   1.000
_cell.length_c   1.000
_cell.angle_alpha   90.00
_cell.angle_beta   90.00
_cell.angle_gamma   90.00
#
_symmetry.space_group_name_H-M   'P 1'
#
loop_
_entity.id
_entity.type
_entity.pdbx_description
1 polymer ?
#
loop_
_entity_poly.entity_id
_entity_poly.type
_entity_poly.pdbx_seq_one_letter_code
_entity_poly.pdbx_strand_id
1 'polypeptide(L)'
;MYGYECNKKEKLGTCDHQRCVDATHLCQSMKPDHSRNINLLRRVREVPGVRKAFVASGVRYDLITADKEHGYSYLKEMVKHHISGQMKVAPEHTQQHVLELMGKPGKQTLIDFKKLYDKLRVKNSS
;
A
#
# COMPACT_ATOMS: atom_id res chain seq x y z
N MET A 1 -3.37 -6.62 0.00
CA MET A 1 -3.99 -5.41 -0.61
C MET A 1 -4.92 -5.90 -1.72
N TYR A 2 -5.97 -5.14 -2.02
CA TYR A 2 -7.01 -5.60 -2.95
C TYR A 2 -6.47 -5.94 -4.33
N GLY A 3 -6.84 -7.11 -4.83
CA GLY A 3 -6.59 -7.55 -6.21
C GLY A 3 -5.19 -8.10 -6.50
N TYR A 4 -4.34 -8.29 -5.48
CA TYR A 4 -3.01 -8.88 -5.67
C TYR A 4 -3.13 -10.40 -5.70
N GLU A 5 -2.68 -10.99 -6.80
CA GLU A 5 -2.59 -12.44 -6.97
C GLU A 5 -1.21 -12.79 -7.54
N CYS A 6 -0.73 -13.99 -7.25
CA CYS A 6 0.48 -14.51 -7.87
C CYS A 6 0.13 -15.69 -8.76
N ASN A 7 0.80 -15.79 -9.91
CA ASN A 7 0.54 -16.85 -10.89
C ASN A 7 0.69 -18.26 -10.31
N LYS A 8 1.52 -18.42 -9.26
CA LYS A 8 1.66 -19.69 -8.56
C LYS A 8 0.40 -20.05 -7.78
N LYS A 9 -0.20 -19.09 -7.06
CA LYS A 9 -1.43 -19.29 -6.31
C LYS A 9 -2.60 -19.68 -7.21
N GLU A 10 -2.73 -19.00 -8.34
CA GLU A 10 -3.79 -19.27 -9.33
C GLU A 10 -3.69 -20.68 -9.92
N LYS A 11 -2.47 -21.24 -10.06
CA LYS A 11 -2.26 -22.55 -10.70
C LYS A 11 -2.16 -23.72 -9.72
N LEU A 12 -1.51 -23.51 -8.58
CA LEU A 12 -1.08 -24.56 -7.65
C LEU A 12 -1.64 -24.37 -6.24
N GLY A 13 -2.39 -23.29 -5.98
CA GLY A 13 -2.86 -22.95 -4.64
C GLY A 13 -1.82 -22.22 -3.79
N THR A 14 -2.17 -22.00 -2.52
CA THR A 14 -1.32 -21.27 -1.57
C THR A 14 -0.03 -22.02 -1.28
N CYS A 15 1.07 -21.31 -1.06
CA CYS A 15 2.33 -21.94 -0.69
C CYS A 15 2.33 -22.35 0.78
N ASP A 16 2.74 -23.58 1.07
CA ASP A 16 2.72 -24.12 2.44
C ASP A 16 3.91 -23.66 3.29
N HIS A 17 5.06 -23.40 2.65
CA HIS A 17 6.34 -23.17 3.34
C HIS A 17 6.83 -21.72 3.31
N GLN A 18 6.11 -20.81 2.67
CA GLN A 18 6.55 -19.42 2.50
C GLN A 18 5.41 -18.43 2.70
N ARG A 19 5.73 -17.31 3.36
CA ARG A 19 4.84 -16.16 3.44
C ARG A 19 5.01 -15.31 2.19
N CYS A 20 3.91 -14.74 1.68
CA CYS A 20 3.97 -13.84 0.53
C CYS A 20 4.71 -12.53 0.85
N VAL A 21 4.57 -12.05 2.09
CA VAL A 21 5.22 -10.85 2.60
C VAL A 21 5.64 -11.10 4.05
N ASP A 22 6.90 -10.81 4.36
CA ASP A 22 7.42 -10.80 5.73
C ASP A 22 8.23 -9.52 5.99
N ALA A 23 9.02 -9.52 7.07
CA ALA A 23 9.78 -8.35 7.49
C ALA A 23 10.94 -7.99 6.56
N THR A 24 11.55 -8.97 5.90
CA THR A 24 12.78 -8.79 5.13
C THR A 24 12.57 -9.04 3.64
N HIS A 25 11.48 -9.72 3.28
CA HIS A 25 11.24 -10.21 1.94
C HIS A 25 9.79 -10.00 1.48
N LEU A 26 9.68 -9.54 0.24
CA LEU A 26 8.48 -9.67 -0.58
C LEU A 26 8.72 -10.80 -1.57
N CYS A 27 7.85 -11.81 -1.57
CA CYS A 27 7.94 -12.97 -2.46
C CYS A 27 8.19 -12.53 -3.92
N GLN A 28 9.22 -13.10 -4.57
CA GLN A 28 9.55 -12.76 -5.96
C GLN A 28 8.43 -13.05 -6.96
N SER A 29 7.57 -14.02 -6.65
CA SER A 29 6.41 -14.35 -7.48
C SER A 29 5.25 -13.37 -7.26
N MET A 30 5.29 -12.58 -6.18
CA MET A 30 4.32 -11.53 -5.90
C MET A 30 4.79 -10.24 -6.57
N LYS A 31 3.99 -9.76 -7.52
CA LYS A 31 4.21 -8.49 -8.20
C LYS A 31 3.12 -7.51 -7.76
N PRO A 32 3.38 -6.64 -6.77
CA PRO A 32 2.40 -5.66 -6.33
C PRO A 32 1.98 -4.76 -7.50
N ASP A 33 0.68 -4.65 -7.72
CA ASP A 33 0.10 -3.76 -8.72
C ASP A 33 -1.19 -3.12 -8.17
N HIS A 34 -1.13 -1.84 -7.85
CA HIS A 34 -2.27 -1.10 -7.30
C HIS A 34 -3.32 -0.69 -8.35
N SER A 35 -3.16 -0.99 -9.64
CA SER A 35 -4.06 -0.58 -10.72
C SER A 35 -5.53 -0.92 -10.44
N ARG A 36 -5.80 -2.15 -10.00
CA ARG A 36 -7.16 -2.63 -9.67
C ARG A 36 -7.78 -1.87 -8.50
N ASN A 37 -6.97 -1.54 -7.48
CA ASN A 37 -7.42 -0.78 -6.32
C ASN A 37 -7.74 0.67 -6.71
N ILE A 38 -6.87 1.32 -7.49
CA ILE A 38 -7.13 2.66 -8.03
C ILE A 38 -8.46 2.68 -8.81
N ASN A 39 -8.66 1.72 -9.71
CA ASN A 39 -9.88 1.65 -10.53
C ASN A 39 -11.13 1.43 -9.67
N LEU A 40 -11.06 0.58 -8.64
CA LEU A 40 -12.15 0.40 -7.69
C LEU A 40 -12.49 1.71 -6.98
N LEU A 41 -11.49 2.39 -6.42
CA LEU A 41 -11.68 3.64 -5.70
C LEU A 41 -12.28 4.74 -6.58
N ARG A 42 -11.88 4.80 -7.86
CA ARG A 42 -12.46 5.71 -8.84
C ARG A 42 -13.93 5.42 -9.09
N ARG A 43 -14.27 4.17 -9.39
CA ARG A 43 -15.66 3.74 -9.62
C ARG A 43 -16.56 4.02 -8.44
N VAL A 44 -16.08 3.82 -7.21
CA VAL A 44 -16.86 4.12 -5.99
C VAL A 44 -17.28 5.59 -5.92
N ARG A 45 -16.46 6.53 -6.42
CA ARG A 45 -16.83 7.96 -6.45
C ARG A 45 -17.83 8.31 -7.53
N GLU A 46 -17.91 7.51 -8.59
CA GLU A 46 -18.82 7.72 -9.71
C GLU A 46 -20.24 7.19 -9.38
N VAL A 47 -20.40 6.45 -8.28
CA VAL A 47 -21.70 5.93 -7.85
C VAL A 47 -22.66 7.08 -7.51
N PRO A 48 -23.84 7.15 -8.14
CA PRO A 48 -24.84 8.18 -7.85
C PRO A 48 -25.20 8.22 -6.36
N GLY A 49 -25.21 9.42 -5.79
CA GLY A 49 -25.50 9.64 -4.36
C GLY A 49 -24.30 9.50 -3.43
N VAL A 50 -23.16 8.97 -3.89
CA VAL A 50 -21.91 8.96 -3.10
C VAL A 50 -21.26 10.34 -3.16
N ARG A 51 -21.25 11.05 -2.04
CA ARG A 51 -20.58 12.36 -1.93
C ARG A 51 -19.06 12.24 -1.78
N LYS A 52 -18.61 11.29 -0.96
CA LYS A 52 -17.18 11.05 -0.70
C LYS A 52 -16.97 9.64 -0.14
N ALA A 53 -15.89 8.98 -0.55
CA ALA A 53 -15.50 7.66 -0.06
C ALA A 53 -14.12 7.71 0.59
N PHE A 54 -14.04 7.33 1.85
CA PHE A 54 -12.80 7.32 2.62
C PHE A 54 -12.30 5.89 2.81
N VAL A 55 -10.98 5.72 2.76
CA VAL A 55 -10.33 4.46 3.12
C VAL A 55 -9.94 4.54 4.60
N ALA A 56 -10.72 3.86 5.44
CA ALA A 56 -10.46 3.75 6.88
C ALA A 56 -9.62 2.52 7.24
N SER A 57 -9.30 1.65 6.27
CA SER A 57 -8.39 0.53 6.47
C SER A 57 -6.94 1.01 6.52
N GLY A 58 -6.13 0.40 7.39
CA GLY A 58 -4.68 0.58 7.36
C GLY A 58 -4.10 0.21 5.99
N VAL A 59 -3.04 0.90 5.58
CA VAL A 59 -2.34 0.64 4.31
C VAL A 59 -0.94 0.09 4.58
N ARG A 60 -0.53 -0.88 3.76
CA ARG A 60 0.83 -1.42 3.75
C ARG A 60 1.72 -0.52 2.92
N TYR A 61 2.33 0.47 3.55
CA TYR A 61 3.19 1.46 2.88
C TYR A 61 4.40 0.83 2.20
N ASP A 62 4.87 -0.31 2.71
CA ASP A 62 5.89 -1.14 2.10
C ASP A 62 5.49 -1.61 0.70
N LEU A 63 4.25 -2.08 0.53
CA LEU A 63 3.74 -2.49 -0.78
C LEU A 63 3.59 -1.30 -1.74
N ILE A 64 3.23 -0.12 -1.22
CA ILE A 64 3.18 1.12 -2.02
C ILE A 64 4.56 1.46 -2.58
N THR A 65 5.62 1.32 -1.77
CA THR A 65 6.99 1.57 -2.23
C THR A 65 7.55 0.45 -3.13
N ALA A 66 7.04 -0.78 -2.99
CA ALA A 66 7.45 -1.92 -3.80
C ALA A 66 6.85 -1.88 -5.21
N ASP A 67 5.62 -1.39 -5.37
CA ASP A 67 5.00 -1.15 -6.67
C ASP A 67 5.62 0.06 -7.37
N LYS A 68 6.47 -0.20 -8.36
CA LYS A 68 7.18 0.84 -9.12
C LYS A 68 6.33 1.49 -10.21
N GLU A 69 5.25 0.84 -10.63
CA GLU A 69 4.42 1.30 -11.74
C GLU A 69 3.23 2.14 -11.24
N HIS A 70 2.48 1.63 -10.26
CA HIS A 70 1.23 2.23 -9.80
C HIS A 70 1.27 2.71 -8.35
N GLY A 71 2.33 2.41 -7.59
CA GLY A 71 2.42 2.79 -6.17
C GLY A 71 2.30 4.30 -5.93
N TYR A 72 2.98 5.10 -6.74
CA TYR A 72 2.86 6.57 -6.66
C TYR A 72 1.47 7.07 -7.05
N SER A 73 0.89 6.51 -8.12
CA SER A 73 -0.46 6.85 -8.58
C SER A 73 -1.52 6.49 -7.55
N TYR A 74 -1.37 5.36 -6.88
CA TYR A 74 -2.22 4.94 -5.77
C TYR A 74 -2.13 5.90 -4.60
N LEU A 75 -0.92 6.25 -4.15
CA LEU A 75 -0.74 7.22 -3.07
C LEU A 75 -1.34 8.58 -3.44
N LYS A 76 -1.18 9.04 -4.69
CA LYS A 76 -1.78 10.28 -5.18
C LYS A 76 -3.30 10.24 -5.15
N GLU A 77 -3.93 9.16 -5.63
CA GLU A 77 -5.38 8.97 -5.60
C GLU A 77 -5.90 8.99 -4.15
N MET A 78 -5.24 8.24 -3.27
CA MET A 78 -5.56 8.15 -1.84
C MET A 78 -5.52 9.52 -1.17
N VAL A 79 -4.41 10.25 -1.32
CA VAL A 79 -4.21 11.55 -0.68
C VAL A 79 -5.18 12.60 -1.21
N LYS A 80 -5.46 12.60 -2.51
CA LYS A 80 -6.32 13.61 -3.12
C LYS A 80 -7.80 13.39 -2.81
N HIS A 81 -8.24 12.15 -2.66
CA HIS A 81 -9.67 11.85 -2.68
C HIS A 81 -10.19 10.98 -1.54
N HIS A 82 -9.36 10.11 -0.97
CA HIS A 82 -9.82 9.02 -0.11
C HIS A 82 -9.33 9.09 1.35
N ILE A 83 -8.65 10.16 1.74
CA ILE A 83 -8.29 10.42 3.14
C ILE A 83 -9.03 11.64 3.70
N SER A 84 -9.30 11.63 5.00
CA SER A 84 -9.89 12.75 5.74
C SER A 84 -8.78 13.62 6.33
N GLY A 85 -8.33 14.61 5.56
CA GLY A 85 -7.28 15.54 5.99
C GLY A 85 -5.89 14.92 5.88
N GLN A 86 -5.28 14.57 7.01
CA GLN A 86 -3.91 14.05 7.04
C GLN A 86 -3.88 12.51 7.05
N MET A 87 -2.98 11.95 6.25
CA MET A 87 -2.70 10.52 6.28
C MET A 87 -1.98 10.15 7.57
N LYS A 88 -2.60 9.33 8.41
CA LYS A 88 -1.99 8.81 9.64
C LYS A 88 -1.33 7.48 9.32
N VAL A 89 -0.01 7.41 9.49
CA VAL A 89 0.77 6.18 9.41
C VAL A 89 1.54 6.06 10.71
N ALA A 90 1.22 5.06 11.51
CA ALA A 90 1.97 4.73 12.71
C ALA A 90 2.99 3.64 12.35
N PRO A 91 4.28 3.80 12.66
CA PRO A 91 5.17 2.64 12.72
C PRO A 91 4.62 1.68 13.76
N GLU A 92 4.52 0.41 13.43
CA GLU A 92 4.08 -0.62 14.37
C GLU A 92 5.04 -0.71 15.58
N HIS A 93 6.34 -0.50 15.34
CA HIS A 93 7.37 -0.45 16.38
C HIS A 93 8.63 0.28 15.87
N THR A 94 9.55 0.66 16.77
CA THR A 94 10.84 1.30 16.42
C THR A 94 12.03 0.34 16.48
N GLN A 95 11.93 -0.73 17.29
CA GLN A 95 12.96 -1.77 17.41
C GLN A 95 12.85 -2.80 16.29
N GLN A 96 13.96 -3.04 15.60
CA GLN A 96 14.06 -3.92 14.44
C GLN A 96 13.68 -5.37 14.78
N HIS A 97 14.16 -5.90 15.90
CA HIS A 97 13.84 -7.28 16.32
C HIS A 97 12.34 -7.51 16.52
N VAL A 98 11.61 -6.52 17.06
CA VAL A 98 10.14 -6.63 17.25
C VAL A 98 9.42 -6.56 15.89
N LEU A 99 9.87 -5.68 14.99
CA LEU A 99 9.33 -5.60 13.63
C LEU A 99 9.48 -6.93 12.88
N GLU A 100 10.62 -7.61 13.03
CA GLU A 100 10.88 -8.93 12.45
C GLU A 100 9.89 -10.00 12.94
N LEU A 101 9.67 -10.07 14.25
CA LEU A 101 8.67 -10.97 14.85
C LEU A 101 7.25 -10.66 14.35
N MET A 102 6.94 -9.39 14.09
CA MET A 102 5.66 -8.96 13.53
C MET A 102 5.54 -9.17 12.01
N GLY A 103 6.61 -9.59 11.32
CA GLY A 103 6.63 -9.67 9.85
C GLY A 103 6.52 -8.31 9.17
N LYS A 104 7.05 -7.26 9.82
CA LYS A 104 7.00 -5.87 9.37
C LYS A 104 8.39 -5.38 8.98
N PRO A 105 8.50 -4.58 7.92
CA PRO A 105 9.79 -4.07 7.50
C PRO A 105 10.34 -3.03 8.46
N GLY A 106 11.67 -2.86 8.43
CA GLY A 106 12.38 -1.91 9.28
C GLY A 106 12.02 -0.44 9.00
N LYS A 107 12.60 0.45 9.84
CA LYS A 107 12.33 1.90 9.78
C LYS A 107 12.55 2.55 8.41
N GLN A 108 13.45 1.99 7.59
CA GLN A 108 13.83 2.59 6.30
C GLN A 108 12.64 2.67 5.35
N THR A 109 11.76 1.66 5.35
CA THR A 109 10.57 1.63 4.50
C THR A 109 9.58 2.74 4.86
N LEU A 110 9.48 3.10 6.15
CA LEU A 110 8.69 4.25 6.58
C LEU A 110 9.31 5.57 6.09
N ILE A 111 10.65 5.70 6.16
CA ILE A 111 11.37 6.88 5.69
C ILE A 111 11.14 7.08 4.18
N ASP A 112 11.23 6.01 3.40
CA ASP A 112 11.07 6.08 1.94
C ASP A 112 9.62 6.38 1.55
N PHE A 113 8.65 5.80 2.26
CA PHE A 113 7.25 6.17 2.13
C PHE A 113 7.02 7.66 2.46
N LYS A 114 7.59 8.16 3.56
CA LYS A 114 7.47 9.57 3.96
C LYS A 114 8.00 10.49 2.86
N LYS A 115 9.17 10.19 2.28
CA LYS A 115 9.73 10.96 1.15
C LYS A 115 8.77 10.99 -0.05
N LEU A 116 8.12 9.87 -0.35
CA LEU A 116 7.14 9.80 -1.44
C LEU A 116 5.91 10.67 -1.17
N TYR A 117 5.39 10.61 0.07
CA TYR A 117 4.26 11.40 0.52
C TYR A 117 4.56 12.91 0.55
N ASP A 118 5.72 13.31 1.04
CA ASP A 118 6.14 14.72 1.09
C ASP A 118 6.22 15.32 -0.32
N LYS A 119 6.74 14.56 -1.30
CA LYS A 119 6.75 14.98 -2.73
C LYS A 119 5.36 15.25 -3.29
N LEU A 120 4.34 14.52 -2.83
CA LEU A 120 2.94 14.74 -3.25
C LEU A 120 2.34 15.99 -2.61
N ARG A 121 2.67 16.28 -1.36
CA ARG A 121 2.20 17.49 -0.67
C ARG A 121 2.72 18.76 -1.32
N VAL A 122 4.01 18.81 -1.67
CA VAL A 122 4.62 19.99 -2.30
C VAL A 122 3.93 20.34 -3.63
N LYS A 123 3.51 19.33 -4.41
CA LYS A 123 2.84 19.55 -5.71
C LYS A 123 1.37 19.96 -5.65
N ASN A 124 0.70 19.77 -4.51
CA ASN A 124 -0.72 20.14 -4.36
C ASN A 124 -0.90 21.55 -3.75
N SER A 125 0.19 22.23 -3.42
CA SER A 125 0.21 23.60 -2.88
C SER A 125 0.63 24.65 -3.93
N SER A 126 0.52 24.30 -5.23
CA SER A 126 0.86 25.15 -6.38
C SER A 126 -0.30 25.21 -7.35
#